data_AF-A0A5S9XE69-F1
#
_entry.id   AF-A0A5S9XE69-F1
#
_cell.length_a   1.000
_cell.length_b   1.000
_cell.length_c   1.000
_cell.angle_alpha   90.00
_cell.angle_beta   90.00
_cell.angle_gamma   90.00
#
_symmetry.space_group_name_H-M   'P 1'
#
loop_
_entity.id
_entity.type
_entity.pdbx_description
1 polymer ?
#
loop_
_entity_poly.entity_id
_entity_poly.type
_entity_poly.pdbx_seq_one_letter_code
_entity_poly.pdbx_strand_id
1 'polypeptide(L)'
;MKRKRCEMEETTKKKKMTEIGSAIEELSVLSIAKTTIVTTEKEAINIINLPLKPLLSFCNIIVQVLDKIGPTMAVLRHDIDQNIQRLENMWESDPLVYSNLVEILRKEAKEGSSRKPKSCSRAALWLTRAMDFTLALLQRLVKDMSQNMEQAIEECYNLTIKPWHGWISSAAFKVALKMVPNNNTFINVLAAKDETHQMVQDDITRIIRSEQIKVTVRKRTEEKD
;
A
#
# COMPACT_ATOMS: atom_id res chain seq x y z
N MET A 1 -16.27 12.67 -43.53
CA MET A 1 -15.65 13.49 -42.46
C MET A 1 -16.16 13.22 -41.03
N LYS A 2 -17.31 12.57 -40.81
CA LYS A 2 -17.83 12.30 -39.45
C LYS A 2 -17.23 11.07 -38.73
N ARG A 3 -16.70 10.06 -39.45
CA ARG A 3 -16.08 8.87 -38.83
C ARG A 3 -14.73 9.14 -38.15
N LYS A 4 -13.86 9.96 -38.77
CA LYS A 4 -12.55 10.33 -38.19
C LYS A 4 -12.62 11.26 -36.97
N ARG A 5 -13.78 11.92 -36.73
CA ARG A 5 -13.98 12.76 -35.54
C ARG A 5 -14.43 11.92 -34.33
N CYS A 6 -15.17 10.83 -34.57
CA CYS A 6 -15.62 9.90 -33.52
C CYS A 6 -14.46 9.03 -32.99
N GLU A 7 -13.50 8.65 -33.84
CA GLU A 7 -12.29 7.92 -33.41
C GLU A 7 -11.31 8.81 -32.60
N MET A 8 -11.35 10.14 -32.77
CA MET A 8 -10.58 11.08 -31.94
C MET A 8 -11.23 11.38 -30.58
N GLU A 9 -12.55 11.18 -30.45
CA GLU A 9 -13.27 11.31 -29.16
C GLU A 9 -13.27 10.01 -28.35
N GLU A 10 -13.11 8.84 -28.99
CA GLU A 10 -12.88 7.56 -28.27
C GLU A 10 -11.43 7.38 -27.79
N THR A 11 -10.46 8.04 -28.44
CA THR A 11 -9.05 8.01 -28.03
C THR A 11 -8.74 8.92 -26.83
N THR A 12 -9.70 9.71 -26.35
CA THR A 12 -9.57 10.56 -25.16
C THR A 12 -10.30 10.03 -23.92
N LYS A 13 -10.86 8.80 -23.95
CA LYS A 13 -11.62 8.23 -22.83
C LYS A 13 -11.19 6.83 -22.38
N LYS A 14 -9.90 6.55 -22.49
CA LYS A 14 -9.22 5.54 -21.66
C LYS A 14 -7.94 6.15 -21.12
N LYS A 15 -8.09 7.08 -20.18
CA LYS A 15 -6.95 7.58 -19.39
C LYS A 15 -6.29 6.35 -18.78
N LYS A 16 -5.15 5.95 -19.32
CA LYS A 16 -4.38 4.81 -18.82
C LYS A 16 -4.01 5.18 -17.38
N MET A 17 -4.70 4.62 -16.40
CA MET A 17 -4.42 4.90 -15.00
C MET A 17 -2.98 4.43 -14.74
N THR A 18 -2.11 5.33 -14.29
CA THR A 18 -0.74 4.98 -13.89
C THR A 18 -0.80 4.05 -12.68
N GLU A 19 0.26 3.28 -12.39
CA GLU A 19 0.25 2.44 -11.18
C GLU A 19 0.00 3.28 -9.92
N ILE A 20 0.50 4.52 -9.90
CA ILE A 20 0.23 5.49 -8.85
C ILE A 20 -1.25 5.93 -8.85
N GLY A 21 -1.83 6.23 -10.01
CA GLY A 21 -3.26 6.56 -10.14
C GLY A 21 -4.17 5.47 -9.54
N SER A 22 -3.85 4.20 -9.81
CA SER A 22 -4.56 3.06 -9.20
C SER A 22 -4.35 2.99 -7.69
N ALA A 23 -3.12 3.21 -7.20
CA ALA A 23 -2.83 3.20 -5.77
C ALA A 23 -3.63 4.28 -5.00
N ILE A 24 -3.81 5.45 -5.59
CA ILE A 24 -4.60 6.55 -5.02
C ILE A 24 -6.06 6.14 -4.85
N GLU A 25 -6.66 5.49 -5.86
CA GLU A 25 -8.04 5.05 -5.81
C GLU A 25 -8.24 4.01 -4.69
N GLU A 26 -7.37 3.01 -4.62
CA GLU A 26 -7.47 1.94 -3.62
C GLU A 26 -7.27 2.45 -2.19
N LEU A 27 -6.28 3.32 -1.97
CA LEU A 27 -6.08 3.95 -0.66
C LEU A 27 -7.23 4.87 -0.28
N SER A 28 -7.82 5.59 -1.23
CA SER A 28 -9.00 6.43 -0.97
C SER A 28 -10.17 5.58 -0.46
N VAL A 29 -10.42 4.42 -1.06
CA VAL A 29 -11.45 3.48 -0.60
C VAL A 29 -11.14 2.96 0.81
N LEU A 30 -9.89 2.57 1.08
CA LEU A 30 -9.46 2.09 2.40
C LEU A 30 -9.59 3.17 3.48
N SER A 31 -9.18 4.41 3.19
CA SER A 31 -9.27 5.55 4.11
C SER A 31 -10.73 5.90 4.44
N ILE A 32 -11.63 5.83 3.44
CA ILE A 32 -13.06 6.02 3.66
C ILE A 32 -13.60 4.96 4.62
N ALA A 33 -13.29 3.69 4.36
CA ALA A 33 -13.70 2.58 5.21
C ALA A 33 -13.18 2.75 6.66
N LYS A 34 -11.89 3.04 6.83
CA LYS A 34 -11.26 3.30 8.15
C LYS A 34 -11.94 4.43 8.91
N THR A 35 -12.29 5.55 8.26
CA THR A 35 -12.84 6.69 9.01
C THR A 35 -14.31 6.53 9.35
N THR A 36 -15.10 5.91 8.47
CA THR A 36 -16.49 5.56 8.83
C THR A 36 -16.51 4.78 10.14
N ILE A 37 -15.52 3.89 10.36
CA ILE A 37 -15.34 3.14 11.60
C ILE A 37 -15.06 4.07 12.80
N VAL A 38 -14.11 5.01 12.69
CA VAL A 38 -13.75 5.92 13.80
C VAL A 38 -14.93 6.83 14.20
N THR A 39 -15.74 7.28 13.25
CA THR A 39 -16.88 8.17 13.53
C THR A 39 -18.05 7.47 14.23
N THR A 40 -18.17 6.15 14.10
CA THR A 40 -19.30 5.38 14.65
C THR A 40 -19.00 4.75 16.02
N GLU A 41 -17.83 5.03 16.62
CA GLU A 41 -17.35 4.49 17.91
C GLU A 41 -18.28 4.69 19.13
N LYS A 42 -19.42 5.39 19.01
CA LYS A 42 -20.41 5.48 20.11
C LYS A 42 -21.26 4.22 20.29
N GLU A 43 -21.33 3.30 19.32
CA GLU A 43 -22.03 2.00 19.47
C GLU A 43 -21.20 0.87 18.84
N ALA A 44 -20.32 0.29 19.66
CA ALA A 44 -19.41 -0.75 19.24
C ALA A 44 -20.13 -2.06 18.87
N ILE A 45 -19.53 -2.78 17.90
CA ILE A 45 -19.79 -4.18 17.54
C ILE A 45 -21.01 -4.40 16.63
N ASN A 46 -20.90 -4.03 15.35
CA ASN A 46 -21.07 -4.99 14.26
C ASN A 46 -20.72 -4.35 12.91
N ILE A 47 -19.86 -5.04 12.16
CA ILE A 47 -19.38 -4.73 10.81
C ILE A 47 -18.27 -3.68 10.75
N ILE A 48 -17.06 -4.08 11.16
CA ILE A 48 -15.82 -3.43 10.68
C ILE A 48 -15.69 -3.84 9.21
N ASN A 49 -16.08 -2.99 8.25
CA ASN A 49 -15.87 -3.28 6.83
C ASN A 49 -14.47 -2.83 6.43
N LEU A 50 -13.50 -3.75 6.41
CA LEU A 50 -12.19 -3.52 5.82
C LEU A 50 -12.13 -4.26 4.48
N PRO A 51 -12.41 -3.58 3.35
CA PRO A 51 -12.52 -4.25 2.07
C PRO A 51 -11.16 -4.85 1.70
N LEU A 52 -11.15 -6.17 1.46
CA LEU A 52 -9.92 -6.92 1.23
C LEU A 52 -9.29 -6.58 -0.13
N LYS A 53 -10.10 -6.47 -1.18
CA LYS A 53 -9.60 -6.22 -2.54
C LYS A 53 -8.79 -4.93 -2.67
N PRO A 54 -9.22 -3.77 -2.15
CA PRO A 54 -8.41 -2.56 -2.18
C PRO A 54 -7.05 -2.70 -1.49
N LEU A 55 -7.01 -3.40 -0.35
CA LEU A 55 -5.75 -3.70 0.34
C LEU A 55 -4.83 -4.55 -0.54
N LEU A 56 -5.34 -5.64 -1.11
CA LEU A 56 -4.55 -6.53 -1.95
C LEU A 56 -4.11 -5.85 -3.25
N SER A 57 -4.95 -4.99 -3.82
CA SER A 57 -4.65 -4.20 -5.02
C SER A 57 -3.48 -3.25 -4.76
N PHE A 58 -3.50 -2.53 -3.63
CA PHE A 58 -2.36 -1.70 -3.23
C PHE A 58 -1.07 -2.52 -3.02
N CYS A 59 -1.16 -3.69 -2.38
CA CYS A 59 0.00 -4.58 -2.22
C CYS A 59 0.50 -5.14 -3.57
N ASN A 60 -0.38 -5.40 -4.53
CA ASN A 60 -0.01 -5.79 -5.89
C ASN A 60 0.75 -4.68 -6.62
N ILE A 61 0.46 -3.40 -6.34
CA ILE A 61 1.23 -2.28 -6.88
C ILE A 61 2.65 -2.27 -6.31
N ILE A 62 2.82 -2.60 -5.01
CA ILE A 62 4.16 -2.79 -4.43
C ILE A 62 4.92 -3.89 -5.18
N VAL A 63 4.28 -5.03 -5.46
CA VAL A 63 4.88 -6.12 -6.24
C VAL A 63 5.32 -5.65 -7.63
N GLN A 64 4.47 -4.89 -8.35
CA GLN A 64 4.81 -4.35 -9.66
C GLN A 64 6.02 -3.40 -9.63
N VAL A 65 6.14 -2.57 -8.59
CA VAL A 65 7.33 -1.71 -8.40
C VAL A 65 8.57 -2.57 -8.16
N LEU A 66 8.49 -3.61 -7.35
CA LEU A 66 9.62 -4.53 -7.13
C LEU A 66 10.02 -5.27 -8.42
N ASP A 67 9.04 -5.68 -9.24
CA ASP A 67 9.29 -6.30 -10.55
C ASP A 67 10.04 -5.34 -11.50
N LYS A 68 9.72 -4.04 -11.47
CA LYS A 68 10.44 -3.00 -12.23
C LYS A 68 11.85 -2.73 -11.71
N ILE A 69 12.09 -2.85 -10.40
CA ILE A 69 13.44 -2.76 -9.84
C ILE A 69 14.29 -3.94 -10.31
N GLY A 70 13.68 -5.13 -10.35
CA GLY A 70 14.26 -6.32 -10.96
C GLY A 70 14.73 -7.40 -9.98
N PRO A 71 15.59 -8.34 -10.43
CA PRO A 71 15.86 -9.59 -9.73
C PRO A 71 16.45 -9.45 -8.32
N THR A 72 17.09 -8.32 -8.01
CA THR A 72 17.63 -8.05 -6.67
C THR A 72 16.55 -8.00 -5.59
N MET A 73 15.31 -7.72 -5.97
CA MET A 73 14.16 -7.67 -5.07
C MET A 73 13.34 -8.96 -5.03
N ALA A 74 13.74 -10.02 -5.75
CA ALA A 74 12.95 -11.23 -5.94
C ALA A 74 12.52 -11.89 -4.62
N VAL A 75 13.38 -11.89 -3.60
CA VAL A 75 13.07 -12.48 -2.29
C VAL A 75 11.96 -11.69 -1.57
N LEU A 76 12.08 -10.36 -1.52
CA LEU A 76 11.06 -9.49 -0.93
C LEU A 76 9.75 -9.56 -1.72
N ARG A 77 9.84 -9.51 -3.04
CA ARG A 77 8.71 -9.63 -3.96
C ARG A 77 7.95 -10.94 -3.74
N HIS A 78 8.67 -12.06 -3.58
CA HIS A 78 8.07 -13.37 -3.31
C HIS A 78 7.37 -13.41 -1.94
N ASP A 79 7.96 -12.84 -0.89
CA ASP A 79 7.35 -12.80 0.44
C ASP A 79 6.01 -12.04 0.44
N ILE A 80 5.96 -10.86 -0.19
CA ILE A 80 4.73 -10.06 -0.31
C ILE A 80 3.67 -10.82 -1.12
N ASP A 81 4.05 -11.37 -2.28
CA ASP A 81 3.15 -12.12 -3.16
C ASP A 81 2.55 -13.37 -2.49
N GLN A 82 3.35 -14.11 -1.71
CA GLN A 82 2.85 -15.26 -0.95
C GLN A 82 1.84 -14.86 0.15
N ASN A 83 2.00 -13.66 0.72
CA ASN A 83 1.03 -13.14 1.68
C ASN A 83 -0.27 -12.67 0.97
N ILE A 84 -0.16 -12.06 -0.21
CA ILE A 84 -1.31 -11.71 -1.07
C ILE A 84 -2.09 -12.96 -1.44
N GLN A 85 -1.44 -13.94 -2.07
CA GLN A 85 -2.06 -15.20 -2.52
C GLN A 85 -2.77 -15.93 -1.37
N ARG A 86 -2.22 -15.86 -0.15
CA ARG A 86 -2.87 -16.49 1.00
C ARG A 86 -4.23 -15.87 1.31
N LEU A 87 -4.34 -14.56 1.24
CA LEU A 87 -5.60 -13.84 1.46
C LEU A 87 -6.54 -13.98 0.26
N GLU A 88 -6.03 -14.01 -0.97
CA GLU A 88 -6.81 -14.29 -2.18
C GLU A 88 -7.44 -15.68 -2.11
N ASN A 89 -6.68 -16.71 -1.77
CA ASN A 89 -7.21 -18.07 -1.60
C ASN A 89 -8.32 -18.15 -0.55
N MET A 90 -8.21 -17.38 0.55
CA MET A 90 -9.27 -17.29 1.54
C MET A 90 -10.50 -16.58 0.96
N TRP A 91 -10.31 -15.47 0.25
CA TRP A 91 -11.37 -14.76 -0.44
C TRP A 91 -12.13 -15.65 -1.43
N GLU A 92 -11.41 -16.44 -2.23
CA GLU A 92 -11.98 -17.36 -3.22
C GLU A 92 -12.82 -18.47 -2.59
N SER A 93 -12.53 -18.85 -1.34
CA SER A 93 -13.27 -19.90 -0.64
C SER A 93 -14.72 -19.51 -0.31
N ASP A 94 -14.98 -18.22 -0.06
CA ASP A 94 -16.32 -17.64 0.07
C ASP A 94 -16.23 -16.11 -0.16
N PRO A 95 -16.39 -15.65 -1.41
CA PRO A 95 -16.23 -14.23 -1.74
C PRO A 95 -17.24 -13.31 -1.05
N LEU A 96 -18.40 -13.83 -0.65
CA LEU A 96 -19.43 -13.03 0.03
C LEU A 96 -19.00 -12.73 1.45
N VAL A 97 -18.53 -13.74 2.18
CA VAL A 97 -18.10 -13.61 3.58
C VAL A 97 -16.73 -12.95 3.68
N TYR A 98 -15.75 -13.41 2.89
CA TYR A 98 -14.35 -13.03 3.02
C TYR A 98 -13.95 -11.82 2.15
N SER A 99 -14.92 -11.11 1.56
CA SER A 99 -14.71 -9.78 0.98
C SER A 99 -14.22 -8.75 2.01
N ASN A 100 -14.55 -8.97 3.28
CA ASN A 100 -14.13 -8.17 4.41
C ASN A 100 -13.00 -8.88 5.19
N LEU A 101 -11.83 -8.24 5.28
CA LEU A 101 -10.66 -8.80 5.96
C LEU A 101 -10.98 -9.14 7.43
N VAL A 102 -11.87 -8.40 8.10
CA VAL A 102 -12.22 -8.68 9.49
C VAL A 102 -12.87 -10.04 9.68
N GLU A 103 -13.65 -10.52 8.71
CA GLU A 103 -14.27 -11.85 8.80
C GLU A 103 -13.22 -12.96 8.74
N ILE A 104 -12.18 -12.79 7.91
CA ILE A 104 -11.04 -13.71 7.86
C ILE A 104 -10.31 -13.76 9.21
N LEU A 105 -9.99 -12.59 9.78
CA LEU A 105 -9.31 -12.49 11.07
C LEU A 105 -10.14 -13.10 12.20
N ARG A 106 -11.46 -12.84 12.21
CA ARG A 106 -12.38 -13.36 13.21
C ARG A 106 -12.51 -14.88 13.13
N LYS A 107 -12.57 -15.44 11.92
CA LYS A 107 -12.56 -16.89 11.71
C LYS A 107 -11.32 -17.53 12.32
N GLU A 108 -10.13 -17.04 11.96
CA GLU A 108 -8.89 -17.62 12.48
C GLU A 108 -8.72 -17.44 13.99
N ALA A 109 -9.23 -16.34 14.56
CA ALA A 109 -9.21 -16.12 15.99
C ALA A 109 -10.08 -17.15 16.72
N LYS A 110 -11.30 -17.40 16.22
CA LYS A 110 -12.22 -18.43 16.75
C LYS A 110 -11.62 -19.84 16.66
N GLU A 111 -10.90 -20.13 15.58
CA GLU A 111 -10.25 -21.43 15.35
C GLU A 111 -8.91 -21.58 16.08
N GLY A 112 -8.42 -20.54 16.78
CA GLY A 112 -7.10 -20.53 17.40
C GLY A 112 -5.95 -20.66 16.38
N SER A 113 -6.19 -20.32 15.11
CA SER A 113 -5.24 -20.49 14.01
C SER A 113 -4.50 -19.20 13.65
N SER A 114 -4.88 -18.04 14.19
CA SER A 114 -4.29 -16.72 13.84
C SER A 114 -2.77 -16.64 13.96
N ARG A 115 -2.16 -17.40 14.87
CA ARG A 115 -0.70 -17.37 15.10
C ARG A 115 0.08 -18.43 14.33
N LYS A 116 -0.59 -19.34 13.60
CA LYS A 116 0.08 -20.37 12.80
C LYS A 116 0.95 -19.73 11.72
N PRO A 117 2.13 -20.27 11.38
CA PRO A 117 3.07 -19.64 10.45
C PRO A 117 2.46 -19.22 9.10
N LYS A 118 1.52 -20.03 8.58
CA LYS A 118 0.82 -19.81 7.31
C LYS A 118 -0.63 -19.30 7.50
N SER A 119 -0.91 -18.56 8.56
CA SER A 119 -2.24 -17.95 8.78
C SER A 119 -2.46 -16.71 7.90
N CYS A 120 -3.73 -16.43 7.59
CA CYS A 120 -4.16 -15.20 6.94
C CYS A 120 -3.94 -13.98 7.83
N SER A 121 -4.10 -14.13 9.16
CA SER A 121 -3.86 -13.07 10.14
C SER A 121 -2.41 -12.58 10.10
N ARG A 122 -1.45 -13.51 9.95
CA ARG A 122 -0.03 -13.14 9.79
C ARG A 122 0.24 -12.53 8.42
N ALA A 123 -0.38 -13.04 7.37
CA ALA A 123 -0.23 -12.45 6.03
C ALA A 123 -0.74 -11.00 6.02
N ALA A 124 -1.95 -10.76 6.52
CA ALA A 124 -2.53 -9.42 6.67
C ALA A 124 -1.61 -8.50 7.47
N LEU A 125 -1.09 -8.96 8.60
CA LEU A 125 -0.17 -8.17 9.44
C LEU A 125 1.12 -7.76 8.71
N TRP A 126 1.72 -8.67 7.94
CA TRP A 126 2.93 -8.36 7.18
C TRP A 126 2.65 -7.43 6.00
N LEU A 127 1.52 -7.61 5.31
CA LEU A 127 1.09 -6.69 4.26
C LEU A 127 0.84 -5.29 4.78
N THR A 128 0.12 -5.13 5.92
CA THR A 128 -0.11 -3.80 6.50
C THR A 128 1.19 -3.11 6.90
N ARG A 129 2.18 -3.85 7.42
CA ARG A 129 3.51 -3.29 7.72
C ARG A 129 4.27 -2.88 6.47
N ALA A 130 4.18 -3.65 5.39
CA ALA A 130 4.75 -3.28 4.10
C ALA A 130 4.09 -1.99 3.56
N MET A 131 2.78 -1.84 3.73
CA MET A 131 2.07 -0.60 3.39
C MET A 131 2.57 0.59 4.21
N ASP A 132 2.73 0.43 5.53
CA ASP A 132 3.26 1.49 6.41
C ASP A 132 4.67 1.91 5.97
N PHE A 133 5.53 0.95 5.65
CA PHE A 133 6.86 1.21 5.10
C PHE A 133 6.79 1.99 3.78
N THR A 134 5.95 1.54 2.83
CA THR A 134 5.78 2.19 1.54
C THR A 134 5.27 3.62 1.71
N LEU A 135 4.25 3.84 2.54
CA LEU A 135 3.72 5.17 2.80
C LEU A 135 4.77 6.08 3.44
N ALA A 136 5.53 5.59 4.41
CA ALA A 136 6.61 6.36 5.03
C ALA A 136 7.69 6.76 4.00
N LEU A 137 8.04 5.85 3.08
CA LEU A 137 9.00 6.14 2.01
C LEU A 137 8.46 7.20 1.06
N LEU A 138 7.21 7.04 0.60
CA LEU A 138 6.52 8.01 -0.25
C LEU A 138 6.44 9.40 0.40
N GLN A 139 6.15 9.47 1.70
CA GLN A 139 6.13 10.71 2.48
C GLN A 139 7.48 11.42 2.53
N ARG A 140 8.58 10.67 2.53
CA ARG A 140 9.93 11.24 2.47
C ARG A 140 10.26 11.74 1.08
N LEU A 141 9.99 10.94 0.06
CA LEU A 141 10.27 11.29 -1.33
C LEU A 141 9.54 12.58 -1.74
N VAL A 142 8.28 12.76 -1.32
CA VAL A 142 7.55 14.02 -1.60
C VAL A 142 8.18 15.25 -0.96
N LYS A 143 8.81 15.10 0.21
CA LYS A 143 9.48 16.22 0.89
C LYS A 143 10.80 16.56 0.20
N ASP A 144 11.53 15.54 -0.24
CA ASP A 144 12.81 15.70 -0.90
C ASP A 144 13.07 14.54 -1.88
N MET A 145 12.72 14.77 -3.15
CA MET A 145 12.97 13.83 -4.24
C MET A 145 14.46 13.71 -4.59
N SER A 146 15.36 14.50 -3.98
CA SER A 146 16.82 14.42 -4.16
C SER A 146 17.52 13.59 -3.09
N GLN A 147 16.79 13.21 -2.02
CA GLN A 147 17.33 12.45 -0.90
C GLN A 147 18.02 11.15 -1.37
N ASN A 148 19.11 10.79 -0.69
CA ASN A 148 19.76 9.50 -0.93
C ASN A 148 18.77 8.35 -0.65
N MET A 149 18.54 7.51 -1.66
CA MET A 149 17.52 6.47 -1.60
C MET A 149 17.82 5.38 -0.56
N GLU A 150 19.10 4.97 -0.42
CA GLU A 150 19.49 4.02 0.62
C GLU A 150 19.18 4.59 2.01
N GLN A 151 19.55 5.83 2.26
CA GLN A 151 19.27 6.49 3.54
C GLN A 151 17.76 6.60 3.80
N ALA A 152 16.98 7.02 2.80
CA ALA A 152 15.52 7.14 2.94
C ALA A 152 14.87 5.78 3.30
N ILE A 153 15.28 4.71 2.61
CA ILE A 153 14.78 3.35 2.86
C ILE A 153 15.22 2.84 4.23
N GLU A 154 16.48 3.06 4.62
CA GLU A 154 16.99 2.62 5.93
C GLU A 154 16.23 3.29 7.09
N GLU A 155 15.99 4.60 6.99
CA GLU A 155 15.24 5.32 8.01
C GLU A 155 13.76 4.86 8.08
N CYS A 156 13.11 4.62 6.93
CA CYS A 156 11.77 4.04 6.89
C CYS A 156 11.72 2.63 7.48
N TYR A 157 12.70 1.80 7.17
CA TYR A 157 12.81 0.45 7.68
C TYR A 157 12.93 0.45 9.20
N ASN A 158 13.78 1.31 9.76
CA ASN A 158 13.98 1.46 11.20
C ASN A 158 12.70 1.88 11.91
N LEU A 159 11.89 2.74 11.28
CA LEU A 159 10.63 3.23 11.84
C LEU A 159 9.51 2.17 11.81
N THR A 160 9.45 1.33 10.78
CA THR A 160 8.25 0.52 10.47
C THR A 160 8.46 -0.98 10.64
N ILE A 161 9.41 -1.56 9.89
CA ILE A 161 9.61 -3.02 9.80
C ILE A 161 10.57 -3.54 10.87
N LYS A 162 11.64 -2.79 11.15
CA LYS A 162 12.74 -3.20 12.05
C LYS A 162 12.28 -3.72 13.42
N PRO A 163 11.29 -3.12 14.11
CA PRO A 163 10.82 -3.63 15.40
C PRO A 163 10.30 -5.07 15.37
N TRP A 164 9.92 -5.55 14.18
CA TRP A 164 9.32 -6.86 13.95
C TRP A 164 10.29 -7.87 13.33
N HIS A 165 11.46 -7.42 12.89
CA HIS A 165 12.50 -8.26 12.31
C HIS A 165 13.45 -8.78 13.37
N GLY A 166 13.64 -10.10 13.40
CA GLY A 166 14.75 -10.73 14.12
C GLY A 166 16.10 -10.36 13.50
N TRP A 167 17.18 -10.85 14.13
CA TRP A 167 18.55 -10.56 13.67
C TRP A 167 18.81 -11.07 12.24
N ILE A 168 18.25 -12.22 11.85
CA ILE A 168 18.38 -12.80 10.51
C ILE A 168 17.74 -11.89 9.47
N SER A 169 16.47 -11.55 9.64
CA SER A 169 15.72 -10.67 8.73
C SER A 169 16.36 -9.27 8.65
N SER A 170 16.91 -8.80 9.77
CA SER A 170 17.66 -7.54 9.80
C SER A 170 18.97 -7.57 9.01
N ALA A 171 19.70 -8.69 9.05
CA ALA A 171 20.91 -8.86 8.26
C ALA A 171 20.58 -8.94 6.76
N ALA A 172 19.53 -9.69 6.40
CA ALA A 172 19.04 -9.77 5.02
C ALA A 172 18.64 -8.39 4.47
N PHE A 173 17.95 -7.57 5.27
CA PHE A 173 17.62 -6.20 4.89
C PHE A 173 18.87 -5.36 4.55
N LYS A 174 19.93 -5.42 5.36
CA LYS A 174 21.17 -4.66 5.09
C LYS A 174 21.82 -5.03 3.76
N VAL A 175 21.74 -6.29 3.37
CA VAL A 175 22.22 -6.76 2.07
C VAL A 175 21.31 -6.24 0.95
N ALA A 176 19.99 -6.36 1.10
CA ALA A 176 19.02 -5.87 0.13
C ALA A 176 19.12 -4.34 -0.08
N LEU A 177 19.39 -3.58 0.98
CA LEU A 177 19.55 -2.13 0.93
C LEU A 177 20.64 -1.71 -0.06
N LYS A 178 21.75 -2.45 -0.12
CA LYS A 178 22.87 -2.20 -1.05
C LYS A 178 22.56 -2.55 -2.50
N MET A 179 21.41 -3.18 -2.75
CA MET A 179 20.95 -3.54 -4.09
C MET A 179 19.80 -2.65 -4.57
N VAL A 180 19.38 -1.67 -3.77
CA VAL A 180 18.39 -0.68 -4.18
C VAL A 180 19.02 0.22 -5.25
N PRO A 181 18.28 0.58 -6.31
CA PRO A 181 18.76 1.51 -7.31
C PRO A 181 19.03 2.90 -6.72
N ASN A 182 19.90 3.67 -7.38
CA ASN A 182 20.09 5.07 -7.03
C ASN A 182 18.78 5.87 -7.21
N ASN A 183 18.74 7.07 -6.64
CA ASN A 183 17.53 7.88 -6.57
C ASN A 183 16.89 8.14 -7.95
N ASN A 184 17.66 8.60 -8.94
CA ASN A 184 17.13 8.85 -10.30
C ASN A 184 16.53 7.59 -10.92
N THR A 185 17.21 6.45 -10.80
CA THR A 185 16.70 5.17 -11.32
C THR A 185 15.42 4.75 -10.59
N PHE A 186 15.34 4.95 -9.26
CA PHE A 186 14.14 4.64 -8.48
C PHE A 186 12.96 5.53 -8.86
N ILE A 187 13.17 6.85 -9.03
CA ILE A 187 12.10 7.76 -9.48
C ILE A 187 11.63 7.40 -10.89
N ASN A 188 12.54 7.02 -11.78
CA ASN A 188 12.18 6.54 -13.12
C ASN A 188 11.39 5.22 -13.11
N VAL A 189 11.59 4.36 -12.10
CA VAL A 189 10.77 3.16 -11.90
C VAL A 189 9.34 3.52 -11.49
N LEU A 190 9.17 4.57 -10.69
CA LEU A 190 7.86 5.06 -10.26
C LEU A 190 7.13 5.84 -11.36
N ALA A 191 7.86 6.53 -12.22
CA ALA A 191 7.31 7.28 -13.35
C ALA A 191 6.65 6.36 -14.38
N ALA A 192 5.46 6.73 -14.84
CA ALA A 192 4.93 6.17 -16.07
C ALA A 192 5.71 6.70 -17.29
N LYS A 193 5.55 6.05 -18.45
CA LYS A 193 6.15 6.52 -19.70
C LYS A 193 5.73 7.98 -19.93
N ASP A 194 6.72 8.84 -20.17
CA ASP A 194 6.58 10.27 -20.44
C ASP A 194 6.20 11.15 -19.23
N GLU A 195 6.27 10.63 -17.99
CA GLU A 195 6.08 11.44 -16.78
C GLU A 195 7.36 12.17 -16.35
N THR A 196 7.20 13.43 -15.95
CA THR A 196 8.28 14.20 -15.33
C THR A 196 8.38 13.90 -13.84
N HIS A 197 9.53 14.18 -13.21
CA HIS A 197 9.69 14.06 -11.76
C HIS A 197 8.64 14.87 -10.97
N GLN A 198 8.22 16.02 -11.49
CA GLN A 198 7.16 16.84 -10.87
C GLN A 198 5.81 16.13 -10.89
N MET A 199 5.46 15.46 -11.99
CA MET A 199 4.21 14.69 -12.09
C MET A 199 4.20 13.52 -11.09
N VAL A 200 5.33 12.81 -10.97
CA VAL A 200 5.50 11.75 -9.96
C VAL A 200 5.36 12.32 -8.55
N GLN A 201 5.96 13.47 -8.26
CA GLN A 201 5.84 14.11 -6.95
C GLN A 201 4.39 14.53 -6.64
N ASP A 202 3.66 15.07 -7.62
CA ASP A 202 2.24 15.43 -7.48
C ASP A 202 1.37 14.19 -7.22
N ASP A 203 1.67 13.11 -7.92
CA ASP A 203 1.06 11.79 -7.78
C ASP A 203 1.26 11.20 -6.38
N ILE A 204 2.50 11.17 -5.90
CA ILE A 204 2.80 10.71 -4.55
C ILE A 204 2.15 11.66 -3.50
N THR A 205 2.12 12.96 -3.77
CA THR A 205 1.43 13.91 -2.89
C THR A 205 -0.07 13.61 -2.81
N ARG A 206 -0.70 13.18 -3.91
CA ARG A 206 -2.09 12.73 -3.93
C ARG A 206 -2.29 11.45 -3.12
N ILE A 207 -1.38 10.47 -3.23
CA ILE A 207 -1.38 9.26 -2.37
C ILE A 207 -1.38 9.67 -0.89
N ILE A 208 -0.42 10.49 -0.47
CA ILE A 208 -0.26 10.89 0.93
C ILE A 208 -1.50 11.66 1.41
N ARG A 209 -2.02 12.57 0.58
CA ARG A 209 -3.26 13.27 0.90
C ARG A 209 -4.42 12.30 1.02
N SER A 210 -4.57 11.28 0.18
CA SER A 210 -5.67 10.30 0.32
C SER A 210 -5.63 9.53 1.64
N GLU A 211 -4.44 9.24 2.18
CA GLU A 211 -4.30 8.65 3.52
C GLU A 211 -4.52 9.68 4.65
N GLN A 212 -4.07 10.92 4.47
CA GLN A 212 -4.17 11.99 5.48
C GLN A 212 -5.52 12.72 5.49
N ILE A 213 -6.26 12.68 4.38
CA ILE A 213 -7.66 13.11 4.28
C ILE A 213 -8.41 12.16 5.23
N LYS A 214 -8.63 12.69 6.44
CA LYS A 214 -9.37 12.17 7.61
C LYS A 214 -8.57 11.98 8.91
N VAL A 215 -7.28 12.36 9.00
CA VAL A 215 -6.67 12.71 10.30
C VAL A 215 -7.05 14.15 10.73
N THR A 216 -7.43 15.01 9.77
CA THR A 216 -7.69 16.44 10.00
C THR A 216 -9.11 16.80 10.47
N VAL A 217 -9.98 15.84 10.80
CA VAL A 217 -11.27 16.16 11.49
C VAL A 217 -11.08 16.35 13.02
N ARG A 218 -9.87 16.13 13.55
CA ARG A 218 -9.60 16.17 15.00
C ARG A 218 -8.46 17.12 15.40
N LYS A 219 -8.50 18.36 14.92
CA LYS A 219 -7.77 19.49 15.52
C LYS A 219 -8.68 20.72 15.66
N ARG A 220 -9.75 20.59 16.45
CA ARG A 220 -10.40 21.77 17.04
C ARG A 220 -11.20 21.38 18.29
N THR A 221 -10.47 21.23 19.39
CA THR A 221 -10.90 21.58 20.76
C THR A 221 -9.65 21.57 21.62
N GLU A 222 -8.77 22.55 21.40
CA GLU A 222 -8.06 23.18 22.51
C GLU A 222 -8.74 24.55 22.65
N GLU A 223 -9.74 24.63 23.51
CA GLU A 223 -10.18 25.89 24.09
C GLU A 223 -10.81 25.60 25.44
N LYS A 224 -10.04 25.98 26.47
CA LYS A 224 -10.38 26.40 27.83
C LYS A 224 -11.80 26.08 28.32
N ASP A 225 -11.88 25.27 29.39
CA ASP A 225 -12.06 25.75 30.76
C ASP A 225 -11.66 24.65 31.77
#